data_AF-D0UQB5-F1
#
_entry.id   AF-D0UQB5-F1
#
_cell.length_a   1.000
_cell.length_b   1.000
_cell.length_c   1.000
_cell.angle_alpha   90.00
_cell.angle_beta   90.00
_cell.angle_gamma   90.00
#
_symmetry.space_group_name_H-M   'P 1'
#
loop_
_entity.id
_entity.type
_entity.pdbx_description
1 polymer ?
#
loop_
_entity_poly.entity_id
_entity_poly.type
_entity_poly.pdbx_seq_one_letter_code
_entity_poly.pdbx_strand_id
1 'polypeptide(L)'
;LKSLEIEEKINKIRWLKRKNPAHFLLSTNDKTIKLWKVSERDKRVEGYNTKEENGQNRDPYNITSLRVPVIKPMELMVEASPRRIFANAHTYHINSISVNSDQETYLSADDLRINLWHLEITDQSFNIVDIKPTNMEELTEVITAAEFHPIECNLFVYSSSKGTIRLCDMRQSALCDKHAKLFEEPEDPTNRSFFSEIISSISDVKLSNSGRYMVSRDYLSVKVWDLHMETKPIESYPVHEYLRSKLCSLYESDC
;
A
#
# COMPACT_ATOMS: atom_id res chain seq x y z
N LEU A 1 13.06 -9.30 25.59
CA LEU A 1 12.03 -8.91 24.60
C LEU A 1 11.40 -10.17 24.06
N LYS A 2 10.08 -10.36 24.16
CA LYS A 2 9.40 -11.37 23.35
C LYS A 2 9.33 -10.80 21.93
N SER A 3 10.00 -11.43 20.98
CA SER A 3 9.83 -11.12 19.56
C SER A 3 8.37 -11.41 19.22
N LEU A 4 7.60 -10.36 18.90
CA LEU A 4 6.25 -10.54 18.37
C LEU A 4 6.40 -11.23 17.01
N GLU A 5 5.72 -12.36 16.83
CA GLU A 5 5.68 -13.04 15.54
C GLU A 5 4.97 -12.13 14.53
N ILE A 6 5.63 -11.83 13.42
CA ILE A 6 5.07 -11.01 12.35
C ILE A 6 4.47 -11.97 11.33
N GLU A 7 3.16 -11.87 11.10
CA GLU A 7 2.47 -12.70 10.12
C GLU A 7 3.05 -12.49 8.71
N GLU A 8 3.20 -13.59 7.96
CA GLU A 8 3.70 -13.58 6.58
C GLU A 8 2.61 -13.30 5.53
N LYS A 9 1.36 -13.11 5.99
CA LYS A 9 0.21 -12.72 5.17
C LYS A 9 0.50 -11.44 4.40
N ILE A 10 0.23 -11.47 3.10
CA ILE A 10 0.36 -10.30 2.24
C ILE A 10 -0.92 -9.48 2.34
N ASN A 11 -0.81 -8.27 2.90
CA ASN A 11 -1.93 -7.35 3.08
C ASN A 11 -2.30 -6.63 1.79
N LYS A 12 -1.29 -6.12 1.05
CA LYS A 12 -1.49 -5.36 -0.19
C LYS A 12 -0.36 -5.62 -1.19
N ILE A 13 -0.71 -5.52 -2.47
CA ILE A 13 0.22 -5.51 -3.60
C ILE A 13 -0.07 -4.27 -4.46
N ARG A 14 0.98 -3.59 -4.95
CA ARG A 14 0.89 -2.47 -5.89
C ARG A 14 1.94 -2.60 -6.98
N TRP A 15 1.50 -2.53 -8.23
CA TRP A 15 2.42 -2.53 -9.38
C TRP A 15 2.99 -1.14 -9.60
N LEU A 16 4.27 -1.08 -9.97
CA LEU A 16 4.89 0.13 -10.49
C LEU A 16 4.64 0.22 -11.99
N LYS A 17 4.66 1.45 -12.54
CA LYS A 17 4.60 1.64 -13.98
C LYS A 17 5.82 0.99 -14.64
N ARG A 18 5.59 0.19 -15.68
CA ARG A 18 6.65 -0.53 -16.40
C ARG A 18 7.59 0.46 -17.08
N LYS A 19 8.88 0.47 -16.68
CA LYS A 19 9.94 1.28 -17.31
C LYS A 19 10.86 0.48 -18.25
N ASN A 20 10.86 -0.84 -18.16
CA ASN A 20 11.71 -1.73 -18.96
C ASN A 20 11.02 -3.11 -19.14
N PRO A 21 11.64 -4.11 -19.79
CA PRO A 21 11.01 -5.42 -19.96
C PRO A 21 10.65 -6.13 -18.65
N ALA A 22 11.31 -5.80 -17.53
CA ALA A 22 10.94 -6.33 -16.23
C ALA A 22 9.74 -5.59 -15.63
N HIS A 23 8.94 -6.34 -14.86
CA HIS A 23 7.87 -5.80 -14.04
C HIS A 23 8.35 -5.59 -12.62
N PHE A 24 7.79 -4.57 -11.95
CA PHE A 24 8.11 -4.25 -10.58
C PHE A 24 6.82 -4.10 -9.76
N LEU A 25 6.82 -4.64 -8.55
CA LEU A 25 5.69 -4.53 -7.63
C LEU A 25 6.17 -4.35 -6.19
N LEU A 26 5.41 -3.62 -5.41
CA LEU A 26 5.50 -3.59 -3.96
C LEU A 26 4.53 -4.61 -3.39
N SER A 27 4.98 -5.36 -2.38
CA SER A 27 4.13 -6.19 -1.52
C SER A 27 4.36 -5.79 -0.07
N THR A 28 3.33 -5.80 0.77
CA THR A 28 3.48 -5.55 2.20
C THR A 28 2.77 -6.60 3.03
N ASN A 29 3.36 -6.94 4.17
CA ASN A 29 2.64 -7.50 5.32
C ASN A 29 2.42 -6.39 6.36
N ASP A 30 2.20 -6.76 7.62
CA ASP A 30 1.95 -5.81 8.71
C ASP A 30 3.10 -4.86 9.04
N LYS A 31 4.36 -5.21 8.69
CA LYS A 31 5.54 -4.50 9.19
C LYS A 31 6.59 -4.18 8.13
N THR A 32 6.55 -4.85 6.98
CA THR A 32 7.62 -4.79 5.99
C THR A 32 7.04 -4.68 4.59
N ILE A 33 7.55 -3.72 3.83
CA ILE A 33 7.29 -3.59 2.39
C ILE A 33 8.49 -4.16 1.62
N LYS A 34 8.24 -4.90 0.54
CA LYS A 34 9.28 -5.42 -0.36
C LYS A 34 9.01 -4.97 -1.79
N LEU A 35 10.05 -4.47 -2.44
CA LEU A 35 10.05 -4.23 -3.89
C LEU A 35 10.57 -5.48 -4.59
N TRP A 36 9.76 -6.03 -5.48
CA TRP A 36 10.09 -7.20 -6.29
C TRP A 36 10.36 -6.79 -7.73
N LYS A 37 11.30 -7.48 -8.36
CA LYS A 37 11.49 -7.48 -9.81
C LYS A 37 11.10 -8.84 -10.36
N VAL A 38 10.20 -8.85 -11.33
CA VAL A 38 9.81 -10.01 -12.11
C VAL A 38 10.35 -9.81 -13.54
N SER A 39 11.23 -10.70 -13.99
CA SER A 39 11.82 -10.61 -15.34
C SER A 39 11.87 -11.95 -16.02
N GLU A 40 11.72 -11.91 -17.34
CA GLU A 40 11.94 -13.04 -18.23
C GLU A 40 13.43 -13.17 -18.57
N ARG A 41 13.91 -14.41 -18.62
CA ARG A 41 15.25 -14.79 -19.03
C ARG A 41 15.15 -15.91 -20.07
N ASP A 42 15.62 -15.62 -21.28
CA ASP A 42 15.65 -16.52 -22.44
C ASP A 42 17.09 -16.90 -22.85
N LYS A 43 18.08 -16.46 -22.06
CA LYS A 43 19.51 -16.60 -22.34
C LYS A 43 20.26 -17.08 -21.10
N ARG A 44 21.26 -17.96 -21.32
CA ARG A 44 22.20 -18.42 -20.28
C ARG A 44 23.64 -18.22 -20.73
N VAL A 45 24.52 -18.09 -19.75
CA VAL A 45 25.96 -17.98 -19.96
C VAL A 45 26.59 -19.37 -19.86
N GLU A 46 27.37 -19.75 -20.86
CA GLU A 46 28.11 -21.02 -20.91
C GLU A 46 29.59 -20.78 -21.20
N GLY A 47 30.43 -21.80 -20.95
CA GLY A 47 31.86 -21.72 -21.28
C GLY A 47 32.73 -21.11 -20.18
N TYR A 48 32.38 -21.29 -18.91
CA TYR A 48 33.21 -20.86 -17.78
C TYR A 48 34.60 -21.55 -17.80
N ASN A 49 35.65 -20.84 -17.37
CA ASN A 49 37.02 -21.40 -17.31
C ASN A 49 37.17 -22.45 -16.21
N THR A 50 36.44 -22.29 -15.12
CA THR A 50 36.60 -23.06 -13.88
C THR A 50 35.52 -24.11 -13.66
N LYS A 51 34.48 -24.14 -14.50
CA LYS A 51 33.37 -25.10 -14.41
C LYS A 51 33.10 -25.75 -15.74
N GLU A 52 32.86 -27.06 -15.70
CA GLU A 52 32.33 -27.82 -16.82
C GLU A 52 30.82 -27.60 -17.00
N GLU A 53 30.26 -28.01 -18.14
CA GLU A 53 28.83 -27.85 -18.45
C GLU A 53 27.93 -28.65 -17.51
N ASN A 54 28.45 -29.73 -16.91
CA ASN A 54 27.80 -30.53 -15.87
C ASN A 54 27.85 -29.88 -14.46
N GLY A 55 28.46 -28.70 -14.33
CA GLY A 55 28.60 -27.97 -13.07
C GLY A 55 29.80 -28.36 -12.19
N GLN A 56 30.59 -29.37 -12.59
CA GLN A 56 31.80 -29.77 -11.88
C GLN A 56 32.91 -28.73 -12.03
N ASN A 57 33.71 -28.55 -10.97
CA ASN A 57 34.88 -27.69 -11.03
C ASN A 57 35.97 -28.36 -11.88
N ARG A 58 36.58 -27.58 -12.77
CA ARG A 58 37.73 -28.02 -13.57
C ARG A 58 38.97 -28.03 -12.69
N ASP A 59 39.81 -29.04 -12.89
CA ASP A 59 41.14 -29.08 -12.29
C ASP A 59 41.96 -27.88 -12.78
N PRO A 60 42.47 -27.00 -11.89
CA PRO A 60 43.29 -25.85 -12.25
C PRO A 60 44.50 -26.21 -13.13
N TYR A 61 45.08 -27.41 -12.94
CA TYR A 61 46.24 -27.85 -13.73
C TYR A 61 45.91 -28.16 -15.19
N ASN A 62 44.62 -28.38 -15.51
CA ASN A 62 44.14 -28.67 -16.87
C ASN A 62 43.69 -27.41 -17.63
N ILE A 63 43.78 -26.23 -17.02
CA ILE A 63 43.41 -24.95 -17.66
C ILE A 63 44.61 -24.42 -18.45
N THR A 64 44.67 -24.76 -19.74
CA THR A 64 45.78 -24.38 -20.63
C THR A 64 45.55 -23.05 -21.36
N SER A 65 44.32 -22.55 -21.38
CA SER A 65 43.95 -21.28 -22.00
C SER A 65 42.71 -20.67 -21.35
N LEU A 66 42.60 -19.35 -21.42
CA LEU A 66 41.43 -18.61 -20.95
C LEU A 66 40.46 -18.37 -22.10
N ARG A 67 39.18 -18.63 -21.84
CA ARG A 67 38.06 -18.32 -22.74
C ARG A 67 37.09 -17.33 -22.10
N VAL A 68 36.42 -16.57 -22.95
CA VAL A 68 35.33 -15.69 -22.54
C VAL A 68 34.01 -16.48 -22.63
N PRO A 69 33.17 -16.48 -21.58
CA PRO A 69 31.87 -17.13 -21.64
C PRO A 69 30.97 -16.56 -22.75
N VAL A 70 30.15 -17.42 -23.36
CA VAL A 70 29.25 -17.05 -24.46
C VAL A 70 27.80 -17.15 -24.02
N ILE A 71 26.98 -16.22 -24.51
CA ILE A 71 25.54 -16.21 -24.26
C ILE A 71 24.87 -17.17 -25.27
N LYS A 72 24.18 -18.19 -24.77
CA LYS A 72 23.38 -19.11 -25.58
C LYS A 72 21.88 -18.98 -25.28
N PRO A 73 20.99 -19.20 -26.27
CA PRO A 73 19.57 -19.29 -26.03
C PRO A 73 19.23 -20.40 -25.03
N MET A 74 18.19 -20.20 -24.22
CA MET A 74 17.59 -21.19 -23.35
C MET A 74 16.07 -21.09 -23.39
N GLU A 75 15.38 -22.06 -22.80
CA GLU A 75 13.95 -22.00 -22.58
C GLU A 75 13.59 -20.78 -21.73
N LEU A 76 12.50 -20.09 -22.09
CA LEU A 76 12.03 -18.89 -21.41
C LEU A 76 11.72 -19.21 -19.94
N MET A 77 12.38 -18.50 -19.03
CA MET A 77 12.18 -18.66 -17.60
C MET A 77 11.81 -17.33 -16.97
N VAL A 78 10.84 -17.33 -16.05
CA VAL A 78 10.44 -16.14 -15.28
C VAL A 78 11.10 -16.20 -13.90
N GLU A 79 11.83 -15.14 -13.55
CA GLU A 79 12.49 -15.01 -12.25
C GLU A 79 11.87 -13.85 -11.46
N ALA A 80 11.48 -14.10 -10.22
CA ALA A 80 11.06 -13.09 -9.25
C ALA A 80 12.16 -12.93 -8.18
N SER A 81 12.64 -11.70 -7.98
CA SER A 81 13.69 -11.39 -7.00
C SER A 81 13.31 -10.20 -6.13
N PRO A 82 13.51 -10.27 -4.80
CA PRO A 82 13.35 -9.12 -3.94
C PRO A 82 14.53 -8.16 -4.21
N ARG A 83 14.21 -6.96 -4.70
CA ARG A 83 15.18 -5.89 -4.97
C ARG A 83 15.50 -5.10 -3.72
N ARG A 84 14.47 -4.77 -2.93
CA ARG A 84 14.57 -3.89 -1.76
C ARG A 84 13.58 -4.30 -0.69
N ILE A 85 13.93 -4.00 0.55
CA ILE A 85 13.13 -4.27 1.74
C ILE A 85 13.08 -2.97 2.55
N PHE A 86 11.89 -2.46 2.80
CA PHE A 86 11.61 -1.28 3.60
C PHE A 86 10.96 -1.76 4.90
N ALA A 87 11.66 -1.61 6.02
CA ALA A 87 11.28 -2.21 7.30
C ALA A 87 11.48 -1.21 8.45
N ASN A 88 10.95 -1.56 9.63
CA ASN A 88 11.17 -0.84 10.89
C ASN A 88 10.72 0.63 10.94
N ALA A 89 9.79 1.03 10.07
CA ALA A 89 9.22 2.39 10.09
C ALA A 89 7.78 2.45 10.65
N HIS A 90 7.12 1.31 10.85
CA HIS A 90 5.74 1.23 11.31
C HIS A 90 5.63 0.55 12.67
N THR A 91 5.06 1.29 13.62
CA THR A 91 4.77 0.78 14.98
C THR A 91 3.49 -0.05 14.98
N TYR A 92 2.53 0.25 14.08
CA TYR A 92 1.23 -0.44 13.97
C TYR A 92 1.15 -1.27 12.68
N HIS A 93 -0.01 -1.86 12.38
CA HIS A 93 -0.17 -2.75 11.22
C HIS A 93 -0.30 -1.92 9.94
N ILE A 94 0.52 -2.22 8.92
CA ILE A 94 0.41 -1.55 7.63
C ILE A 94 -0.90 -1.99 6.95
N ASN A 95 -1.82 -1.04 6.77
CA ASN A 95 -3.08 -1.24 6.07
C ASN A 95 -3.02 -0.82 4.60
N SER A 96 -2.10 0.09 4.23
CA SER A 96 -2.03 0.66 2.88
C SER A 96 -0.62 0.85 2.35
N ILE A 97 -0.47 0.66 1.04
CA ILE A 97 0.66 1.12 0.24
C ILE A 97 0.11 1.74 -1.04
N SER A 98 0.70 2.85 -1.49
CA SER A 98 0.31 3.52 -2.74
C SER A 98 1.51 4.17 -3.40
N VAL A 99 1.68 3.94 -4.70
CA VAL A 99 2.80 4.48 -5.50
C VAL A 99 2.43 5.87 -5.97
N ASN A 100 3.35 6.82 -5.85
CA ASN A 100 3.12 8.18 -6.30
C ASN A 100 3.20 8.26 -7.84
N SER A 101 2.50 9.23 -8.43
CA SER A 101 2.53 9.49 -9.87
C SER A 101 3.92 9.93 -10.36
N ASP A 102 4.78 10.44 -9.48
CA ASP A 102 6.19 10.79 -9.75
C ASP A 102 7.08 9.58 -10.15
N GLN A 103 6.65 8.35 -9.86
CA GLN A 103 7.41 7.11 -10.11
C GLN A 103 8.78 7.04 -9.40
N GLU A 104 8.95 7.80 -8.32
CA GLU A 104 10.14 7.87 -7.46
C GLU A 104 9.78 7.60 -6.00
N THR A 105 8.60 8.05 -5.57
CA THR A 105 8.13 7.89 -4.18
C THR A 105 6.89 7.01 -4.08
N TYR A 106 6.63 6.53 -2.86
CA TYR A 106 5.40 5.81 -2.50
C TYR A 106 5.10 6.08 -1.02
N LEU A 107 3.84 5.91 -0.62
CA LEU A 107 3.42 6.01 0.77
C LEU A 107 3.10 4.64 1.34
N SER A 108 3.26 4.49 2.64
CA SER A 108 2.67 3.41 3.43
C SER A 108 1.98 3.98 4.65
N ALA A 109 0.81 3.42 4.96
CA ALA A 109 0.02 3.83 6.12
C ALA A 109 -0.18 2.67 7.08
N ASP A 110 -0.04 2.96 8.37
CA ASP A 110 -0.54 2.12 9.46
C ASP A 110 -1.73 2.80 10.15
N ASP A 111 -2.16 2.28 11.29
CA ASP A 111 -3.34 2.75 12.02
C ASP A 111 -3.25 4.22 12.46
N LEU A 112 -2.05 4.80 12.61
CA LEU A 112 -1.88 6.17 13.13
C LEU A 112 -0.94 7.04 12.30
N ARG A 113 -0.17 6.46 11.38
CA ARG A 113 0.91 7.15 10.66
C ARG A 113 0.90 6.85 9.17
N ILE A 114 1.28 7.86 8.39
CA ILE A 114 1.60 7.73 6.97
C ILE A 114 3.04 8.15 6.76
N ASN A 115 3.83 7.26 6.17
CA ASN A 115 5.23 7.48 5.84
C ASN A 115 5.41 7.56 4.32
N LEU A 116 6.19 8.54 3.87
CA LEU A 116 6.67 8.70 2.51
C LEU A 116 8.05 8.05 2.36
N TRP A 117 8.22 7.32 1.27
CA TRP A 117 9.44 6.60 0.95
C TRP A 117 9.93 6.98 -0.44
N HIS A 118 11.24 6.96 -0.63
CA HIS A 118 11.82 6.91 -1.96
C HIS A 118 12.06 5.44 -2.35
N LEU A 119 11.70 5.05 -3.57
CA LEU A 119 11.81 3.66 -4.05
C LEU A 119 13.24 3.11 -4.02
N GLU A 120 14.24 3.99 -3.93
CA GLU A 120 15.65 3.62 -3.90
C GLU A 120 16.34 3.72 -2.53
N ILE A 121 15.65 4.27 -1.51
CA ILE A 121 16.21 4.50 -0.17
C ILE A 121 15.42 3.67 0.84
N THR A 122 16.08 2.73 1.51
CA THR A 122 15.41 1.71 2.36
C THR A 122 15.57 1.95 3.85
N ASP A 123 16.54 2.77 4.24
CA ASP A 123 16.94 3.05 5.62
C ASP A 123 16.28 4.32 6.19
N GLN A 124 15.56 5.07 5.35
CA GLN A 124 14.92 6.33 5.73
C GLN A 124 13.51 6.40 5.14
N SER A 125 12.59 6.92 5.95
CA SER A 125 11.26 7.34 5.52
C SER A 125 10.92 8.65 6.20
N PHE A 126 10.03 9.42 5.58
CA PHE A 126 9.57 10.68 6.12
C PHE A 126 8.12 10.54 6.58
N ASN A 127 7.86 10.75 7.86
CA ASN A 127 6.50 10.72 8.37
C ASN A 127 5.76 12.01 7.96
N ILE A 128 4.71 11.85 7.15
CA ILE A 128 3.92 12.98 6.60
C ILE A 128 2.60 13.18 7.32
N VAL A 129 2.09 12.16 8.01
CA VAL A 129 0.90 12.22 8.86
C VAL A 129 1.18 11.43 10.14
N ASP A 130 0.89 12.03 11.30
CA ASP A 130 0.89 11.38 12.62
C ASP A 130 -0.36 11.83 13.37
N ILE A 131 -1.35 10.96 13.47
CA ILE A 131 -2.58 11.21 14.26
C ILE A 131 -2.50 10.58 15.65
N LYS A 132 -1.32 10.08 16.05
CA LYS A 132 -1.14 9.46 17.36
C LYS A 132 -1.42 10.48 18.47
N PRO A 133 -2.36 10.21 19.39
CA PRO A 133 -2.61 11.09 20.52
C PRO A 133 -1.44 11.05 21.51
N THR A 134 -1.29 12.11 22.31
CA THR A 134 -0.30 12.16 23.39
C THR A 134 -0.53 11.06 24.41
N ASN A 135 -1.82 10.79 24.74
CA ASN A 135 -2.25 9.67 25.56
C ASN A 135 -2.98 8.64 24.71
N MET A 136 -2.49 7.39 24.69
CA MET A 136 -3.12 6.31 23.92
C MET A 136 -4.52 5.95 24.42
N GLU A 137 -4.87 6.29 25.66
CA GLU A 137 -6.24 6.10 26.19
C GLU A 137 -7.25 7.05 25.54
N GLU A 138 -6.80 8.15 24.95
CA GLU A 138 -7.64 9.13 24.23
C GLU A 138 -7.78 8.80 22.73
N LEU A 139 -7.33 7.60 22.31
CA LEU A 139 -7.44 7.18 20.92
C LEU A 139 -8.91 7.01 20.53
N THR A 140 -9.38 7.87 19.63
CA THR A 140 -10.76 7.81 19.11
C THR A 140 -10.85 7.54 17.62
N GLU A 141 -9.74 7.63 16.89
CA GLU A 141 -9.71 7.58 15.43
C GLU A 141 -8.44 6.87 14.94
N VAL A 142 -8.59 5.97 13.97
CA VAL A 142 -7.47 5.31 13.28
C VAL A 142 -7.59 5.51 11.77
N ILE A 143 -6.45 5.50 11.09
CA ILE A 143 -6.34 5.50 9.63
C ILE A 143 -6.68 4.09 9.14
N THR A 144 -7.57 4.00 8.17
CA THR A 144 -8.05 2.71 7.65
C THR A 144 -7.61 2.41 6.23
N ALA A 145 -7.45 3.45 5.41
CA ALA A 145 -6.91 3.34 4.07
C ALA A 145 -6.22 4.65 3.65
N ALA A 146 -5.23 4.55 2.77
CA ALA A 146 -4.56 5.71 2.18
C ALA A 146 -4.16 5.45 0.72
N GLU A 147 -4.27 6.49 -0.12
CA GLU A 147 -3.95 6.39 -1.54
C GLU A 147 -3.47 7.71 -2.14
N PHE A 148 -2.41 7.66 -2.95
CA PHE A 148 -1.97 8.78 -3.78
C PHE A 148 -2.95 9.05 -4.92
N HIS A 149 -3.02 10.32 -5.30
CA HIS A 149 -3.74 10.72 -6.49
C HIS A 149 -3.02 10.22 -7.76
N PRO A 150 -3.76 9.71 -8.77
CA PRO A 150 -3.15 9.02 -9.91
C PRO A 150 -2.38 9.95 -10.87
N ILE A 151 -2.62 11.26 -10.78
CA ILE A 151 -2.04 12.27 -11.68
C ILE A 151 -1.23 13.30 -10.89
N GLU A 152 -1.87 14.09 -10.02
CA GLU A 152 -1.22 15.06 -9.12
C GLU A 152 -0.32 14.40 -8.05
N CYS A 153 1.00 14.58 -8.14
CA CYS A 153 1.96 13.92 -7.26
C CYS A 153 1.98 14.43 -5.80
N ASN A 154 1.40 15.60 -5.56
CA ASN A 154 1.34 16.23 -4.25
C ASN A 154 0.07 15.90 -3.47
N LEU A 155 -0.90 15.24 -4.10
CA LEU A 155 -2.19 14.96 -3.48
C LEU A 155 -2.28 13.49 -3.08
N PHE A 156 -2.77 13.25 -1.87
CA PHE A 156 -3.17 11.93 -1.41
C PHE A 156 -4.39 12.06 -0.52
N VAL A 157 -5.11 10.95 -0.35
CA VAL A 157 -6.22 10.84 0.58
C VAL A 157 -5.95 9.77 1.62
N TYR A 158 -6.51 9.95 2.80
CA TYR A 158 -6.65 8.86 3.76
C TYR A 158 -8.04 8.88 4.41
N SER A 159 -8.57 7.70 4.67
CA SER A 159 -9.84 7.51 5.37
C SER A 159 -9.61 7.10 6.81
N SER A 160 -10.64 7.24 7.63
CA SER A 160 -10.60 6.85 9.03
C SER A 160 -11.74 5.97 9.49
N SER A 161 -11.58 5.42 10.69
CA SER A 161 -12.60 4.64 11.40
C SER A 161 -13.84 5.45 11.81
N LYS A 162 -13.81 6.79 11.68
CA LYS A 162 -14.95 7.68 11.97
C LYS A 162 -15.76 8.05 10.71
N GLY A 163 -15.51 7.40 9.58
CA GLY A 163 -16.25 7.68 8.35
C GLY A 163 -15.86 8.98 7.65
N THR A 164 -14.66 9.51 7.96
CA THR A 164 -14.15 10.72 7.31
C THR A 164 -13.06 10.39 6.30
N ILE A 165 -12.94 11.20 5.25
CA ILE A 165 -11.84 11.12 4.28
C ILE A 165 -11.18 12.49 4.22
N ARG A 166 -9.86 12.51 4.40
CA ARG A 166 -9.06 13.72 4.35
C ARG A 166 -8.21 13.71 3.10
N LEU A 167 -8.29 14.78 2.32
CA LEU A 167 -7.39 15.03 1.20
C LEU A 167 -6.29 15.97 1.68
N CYS A 168 -5.05 15.56 1.49
CA CYS A 168 -3.85 16.28 1.89
C CYS A 168 -3.11 16.80 0.65
N ASP A 169 -2.54 17.99 0.78
CA ASP A 169 -1.69 18.61 -0.25
C ASP A 169 -0.29 18.85 0.31
N MET A 170 0.67 18.05 -0.15
CA MET A 170 2.06 18.07 0.28
C MET A 170 2.80 19.37 -0.10
N ARG A 171 2.21 20.23 -0.94
CA ARG A 171 2.78 21.55 -1.26
C ARG A 171 2.44 22.60 -0.20
N GLN A 172 1.35 22.42 0.56
CA GLN A 172 0.91 23.40 1.56
C GLN A 172 1.77 23.36 2.82
N SER A 173 2.20 22.16 3.21
CA SER A 173 3.05 21.95 4.37
C SER A 173 3.85 20.66 4.20
N ALA A 174 5.08 20.65 4.74
CA ALA A 174 5.90 19.43 4.80
C ALA A 174 5.24 18.35 5.67
N LEU A 175 4.58 18.78 6.76
CA LEU A 175 3.74 17.91 7.59
C LEU A 175 2.30 18.11 7.16
N CYS A 176 1.61 17.05 6.75
CA CYS A 176 0.20 17.09 6.36
C CYS A 176 -0.72 16.99 7.60
N ASP A 177 -0.38 17.76 8.64
CA ASP A 177 -1.10 17.86 9.91
C ASP A 177 -2.47 18.54 9.76
N LYS A 178 -2.59 19.40 8.74
CA LYS A 178 -3.86 19.94 8.25
C LYS A 178 -4.27 19.24 6.95
N HIS A 179 -5.55 18.92 6.85
CA HIS A 179 -6.14 18.48 5.60
C HIS A 179 -6.46 19.70 4.72
N ALA A 180 -6.26 19.56 3.41
CA ALA A 180 -6.70 20.56 2.45
C ALA A 180 -8.22 20.54 2.29
N LYS A 181 -8.82 19.34 2.37
CA LYS A 181 -10.27 19.10 2.27
C LYS A 181 -10.70 17.96 3.19
N LEU A 182 -11.90 18.07 3.76
CA LEU A 182 -12.52 17.06 4.61
C LEU A 182 -13.84 16.62 4.01
N PHE A 183 -13.93 15.36 3.63
CA PHE A 183 -15.15 14.75 3.10
C PHE A 183 -15.81 13.99 4.23
N GLU A 184 -16.98 14.49 4.62
CA GLU A 184 -17.83 13.91 5.65
C GLU A 184 -19.30 14.12 5.25
N GLU A 185 -20.14 13.17 5.64
CA GLU A 185 -21.58 13.30 5.47
C GLU A 185 -22.18 13.75 6.80
N PRO A 186 -22.98 14.83 6.83
CA PRO A 186 -23.64 15.26 8.05
C PRO A 186 -24.56 14.14 8.56
N GLU A 187 -24.26 13.56 9.72
CA GLU A 187 -25.17 12.64 10.38
C GLU A 187 -26.29 13.40 11.07
N ASP A 188 -27.53 13.01 10.79
CA ASP A 188 -28.68 13.47 11.58
C ASP A 188 -28.56 12.91 13.01
N PRO A 189 -28.54 13.77 14.06
CA PRO A 189 -28.44 13.32 15.44
C PRO A 189 -29.49 12.27 15.83
N THR A 190 -30.65 12.25 15.16
CA THR A 190 -31.71 11.26 15.44
C THR A 190 -31.38 9.85 14.93
N ASN A 191 -30.47 9.73 13.95
CA ASN A 191 -30.02 8.45 13.40
C ASN A 191 -28.73 7.94 14.06
N ARG A 192 -28.21 8.66 15.04
CA ARG A 192 -26.99 8.29 15.76
C ARG A 192 -27.29 7.17 16.75
N SER A 193 -26.77 5.99 16.45
CA SER A 193 -26.83 4.80 17.29
C SER A 193 -25.42 4.31 17.59
N PHE A 194 -25.26 3.43 18.57
CA PHE A 194 -23.99 2.75 18.82
C PHE A 194 -23.42 2.09 17.55
N PHE A 195 -24.29 1.45 16.75
CA PHE A 195 -23.88 0.82 15.50
C PHE A 195 -23.53 1.82 14.40
N SER A 196 -24.00 3.07 14.47
CA SER A 196 -23.70 4.08 13.44
C SER A 196 -22.20 4.35 13.36
N GLU A 197 -21.53 4.49 14.50
CA GLU A 197 -20.07 4.69 14.53
C GLU A 197 -19.32 3.47 13.97
N ILE A 198 -19.76 2.26 14.31
CA ILE A 198 -19.15 1.00 13.84
C ILE A 198 -19.27 0.88 12.31
N ILE A 199 -20.48 1.06 11.76
CA ILE A 199 -20.73 0.88 10.33
C ILE A 199 -20.24 2.07 9.49
N SER A 200 -19.99 3.23 10.10
CA SER A 200 -19.43 4.42 9.44
C SER A 200 -17.95 4.26 9.10
N SER A 201 -17.24 3.35 9.77
CA SER A 201 -15.82 3.08 9.53
C SER A 201 -15.57 2.75 8.05
N ILE A 202 -14.72 3.54 7.40
CA ILE A 202 -14.38 3.33 6.00
C ILE A 202 -13.33 2.23 5.93
N SER A 203 -13.60 1.18 5.17
CA SER A 203 -12.72 0.03 4.96
C SER A 203 -11.75 0.19 3.80
N ASP A 204 -12.10 0.98 2.77
CA ASP A 204 -11.22 1.28 1.64
C ASP A 204 -11.61 2.61 0.99
N VAL A 205 -10.61 3.25 0.38
CA VAL A 205 -10.76 4.45 -0.46
C VAL A 205 -10.01 4.27 -1.76
N LYS A 206 -10.65 4.61 -2.88
CA LYS A 206 -10.10 4.43 -4.23
C LYS A 206 -10.29 5.68 -5.07
N LEU A 207 -9.21 6.28 -5.55
CA LEU A 207 -9.27 7.37 -6.51
C LEU A 207 -9.56 6.83 -7.92
N SER A 208 -10.48 7.47 -8.62
CA SER A 208 -10.80 7.14 -10.01
C SER A 208 -9.61 7.42 -10.93
N ASN A 209 -9.48 6.68 -12.02
CA ASN A 209 -8.42 6.89 -13.01
C ASN A 209 -8.40 8.32 -13.60
N SER A 210 -9.55 9.01 -13.58
CA SER A 210 -9.65 10.40 -14.02
C SER A 210 -9.04 11.41 -13.03
N GLY A 211 -8.79 10.99 -11.79
CA GLY A 211 -8.41 11.86 -10.67
C GLY A 211 -9.55 12.69 -10.10
N ARG A 212 -10.68 12.85 -10.80
CA ARG A 212 -11.76 13.74 -10.35
C ARG A 212 -12.61 13.18 -9.21
N TYR A 213 -12.85 11.87 -9.23
CA TYR A 213 -13.72 11.20 -8.27
C TYR A 213 -12.92 10.29 -7.35
N MET A 214 -13.44 10.06 -6.15
CA MET A 214 -13.01 8.97 -5.28
C MET A 214 -14.21 8.13 -4.85
N VAL A 215 -13.95 6.87 -4.53
CA VAL A 215 -14.93 5.92 -4.02
C VAL A 215 -14.52 5.52 -2.61
N SER A 216 -15.46 5.52 -1.68
CA SER A 216 -15.26 5.01 -0.33
C SER A 216 -16.19 3.84 -0.05
N ARG A 217 -15.72 2.89 0.75
CA ARG A 217 -16.51 1.75 1.19
C ARG A 217 -16.65 1.75 2.70
N ASP A 218 -17.87 1.91 3.19
CA ASP A 218 -18.21 1.61 4.58
C ASP A 218 -18.86 0.22 4.68
N TYR A 219 -19.38 -0.17 5.86
CA TYR A 219 -19.94 -1.50 6.00
C TYR A 219 -21.10 -1.72 5.02
N LEU A 220 -22.12 -0.86 5.05
CA LEU A 220 -23.39 -1.04 4.34
C LEU A 220 -23.39 -0.52 2.90
N SER A 221 -22.49 0.40 2.55
CA SER A 221 -22.58 1.18 1.32
C SER A 221 -21.24 1.43 0.62
N VAL A 222 -21.34 1.70 -0.68
CA VAL A 222 -20.26 2.27 -1.50
C VAL A 222 -20.68 3.67 -1.90
N LYS A 223 -19.85 4.66 -1.64
CA LYS A 223 -20.14 6.08 -1.90
C LYS A 223 -19.14 6.63 -2.92
N VAL A 224 -19.63 7.38 -3.90
CA VAL A 224 -18.80 8.10 -4.88
C VAL A 224 -18.80 9.58 -4.49
N TRP A 225 -17.61 10.18 -4.47
CA TRP A 225 -17.39 11.58 -4.11
C TRP A 225 -16.73 12.30 -5.28
N ASP A 226 -17.13 13.54 -5.55
CA ASP A 226 -16.38 14.46 -6.43
C ASP A 226 -15.38 15.23 -5.55
N LEU A 227 -14.10 15.25 -5.92
CA LEU A 227 -13.07 15.97 -5.15
C LEU A 227 -13.32 17.49 -5.06
N HIS A 228 -14.23 18.04 -5.86
CA HIS A 228 -14.65 19.45 -5.80
C HIS A 228 -15.89 19.68 -4.91
N MET A 229 -16.50 18.62 -4.36
CA MET A 229 -17.68 18.72 -3.50
C MET A 229 -17.50 17.87 -2.23
N GLU A 230 -17.12 18.54 -1.15
CA GLU A 230 -16.73 17.91 0.12
C GLU A 230 -17.91 17.51 1.01
N THR A 231 -19.06 18.15 0.83
CA THR A 231 -20.17 18.13 1.79
C THR A 231 -21.02 16.87 1.77
N LYS A 232 -20.96 16.07 0.70
CA LYS A 232 -21.74 14.83 0.53
C LYS A 232 -21.22 14.00 -0.65
N PRO A 233 -21.49 12.69 -0.70
CA PRO A 233 -21.26 11.91 -1.91
C PRO A 233 -22.20 12.34 -3.05
N ILE A 234 -21.75 12.18 -4.29
CA ILE A 234 -22.57 12.36 -5.50
C ILE A 234 -23.47 11.16 -5.76
N GLU A 235 -23.03 9.96 -5.38
CA GLU A 235 -23.76 8.70 -5.53
C GLU A 235 -23.54 7.83 -4.30
N SER A 236 -24.57 7.13 -3.87
CA SER A 236 -24.52 6.19 -2.75
C SER A 236 -25.23 4.89 -3.14
N TYR A 237 -24.51 3.79 -3.01
CA TYR A 237 -24.96 2.47 -3.41
C TYR A 237 -25.05 1.57 -2.18
N PRO A 238 -26.27 1.19 -1.74
CA PRO A 238 -26.42 0.21 -0.68
C PRO A 238 -25.96 -1.16 -1.20
N VAL A 239 -25.12 -1.84 -0.42
CA VAL A 239 -24.54 -3.13 -0.83
C VAL A 239 -25.29 -4.28 -0.19
N HIS A 240 -25.56 -4.20 1.11
CA HIS A 240 -26.19 -5.29 1.85
C HIS A 240 -27.16 -4.77 2.91
N GLU A 241 -28.08 -3.90 2.51
CA GLU A 241 -29.08 -3.29 3.41
C GLU A 241 -29.90 -4.33 4.19
N TYR A 242 -30.08 -5.54 3.64
CA TYR A 242 -30.73 -6.66 4.30
C TYR A 242 -30.00 -7.15 5.58
N LEU A 243 -28.75 -6.75 5.82
CA LEU A 243 -28.00 -7.01 7.05
C LEU A 243 -28.25 -5.98 8.14
N ARG A 244 -28.90 -4.84 7.84
CA ARG A 244 -29.08 -3.75 8.81
C ARG A 244 -29.88 -4.18 10.04
N SER A 245 -30.87 -5.04 9.87
CA SER A 245 -31.63 -5.62 10.99
C SER A 245 -30.87 -6.70 11.77
N LYS A 246 -29.72 -7.14 11.26
CA LYS A 246 -28.88 -8.21 11.83
C LYS A 246 -27.58 -7.68 12.46
N LEU A 247 -27.37 -6.36 12.51
CA LEU A 247 -26.12 -5.77 13.02
C LEU A 247 -25.76 -6.24 14.44
N CYS A 248 -26.75 -6.39 15.33
CA CYS A 248 -26.53 -6.92 16.67
C CYS A 248 -25.97 -8.35 16.65
N SER A 249 -26.60 -9.23 15.87
CA SER A 249 -26.16 -10.63 15.74
C SER A 249 -24.79 -10.75 15.09
N LEU A 250 -24.47 -9.89 14.12
CA LEU A 250 -23.16 -9.87 13.46
C LEU A 250 -22.07 -9.42 14.43
N TYR A 251 -22.35 -8.39 15.21
CA TYR A 251 -21.42 -7.87 16.22
C TYR A 251 -21.15 -8.91 17.33
N GLU A 252 -22.18 -9.59 17.83
CA GLU A 252 -22.04 -10.63 18.85
C GLU A 252 -21.30 -11.88 18.35
N SER A 253 -21.32 -12.16 17.05
CA SER A 253 -20.61 -13.32 16.49
C SER A 253 -19.12 -13.09 16.24
N ASP A 254 -18.68 -11.83 16.15
CA ASP A 254 -17.27 -11.45 15.94
C ASP A 254 -16.51 -11.20 17.26
N CYS A 255 -17.21 -11.05 18.40
CA CYS A 255 -16.64 -10.95 19.75
C CYS A 255 -16.47 -12.32 20.42
#